data_AF-A0A699J0H1-F1
#
_entry.id   AF-A0A699J0H1-F1
#
_cell.length_a   1.000
_cell.length_b   1.000
_cell.length_c   1.000
_cell.angle_alpha   90.00
_cell.angle_beta   90.00
_cell.angle_gamma   90.00
#
_symmetry.space_group_name_H-M   'P 1'
#
loop_
_entity.id
_entity.type
_entity.pdbx_description
1 polymer ?
#
loop_
_entity_poly.entity_id
_entity_poly.type
_entity_poly.pdbx_seq_one_letter_code
_entity_poly.pdbx_strand_id
1 'polypeptide(L)' 'MHPELLDLADEGSLVVIRKNQFGPVPEWRSEFVEPEFIWLLGTNHVSKKSALDVERVVKVVRPDNVVVELCRS' A
#
# COMPACT_ATOMS: atom_id res chain seq x y z
N MET A 1 -2.34 0.51 15.04
CA MET A 1 -3.65 0.89 14.46
C MET A 1 -3.51 2.36 14.07
N HIS A 2 -4.00 2.78 12.90
CA HIS A 2 -3.79 4.13 12.34
C HIS A 2 -5.13 4.87 12.18
N PRO A 3 -5.69 5.45 13.27
CA PRO A 3 -6.97 6.15 13.22
C PRO A 3 -7.03 7.26 12.16
N GLU A 4 -5.90 7.90 11.92
CA GLU A 4 -5.72 8.98 10.94
C GLU A 4 -5.90 8.56 9.47
N LEU A 5 -6.06 7.26 9.21
CA LEU A 5 -6.33 6.70 7.88
C LEU A 5 -7.69 6.01 7.78
N LEU A 6 -8.53 6.05 8.83
CA LEU A 6 -9.82 5.36 8.86
C LEU A 6 -10.76 5.85 7.76
N ASP A 7 -10.75 7.16 7.49
CA ASP A 7 -11.52 7.75 6.40
C ASP A 7 -11.19 7.13 5.04
N LEU A 8 -9.91 6.85 4.76
CA LEU A 8 -9.51 6.20 3.51
C LEU A 8 -9.98 4.73 3.44
N ALA A 9 -10.00 4.05 4.59
CA ALA A 9 -10.53 2.69 4.66
C ALA A 9 -12.06 2.67 4.46
N ASP A 10 -12.78 3.61 5.09
CA ASP A 10 -14.22 3.77 4.97
C ASP A 10 -14.65 4.16 3.55
N GLU A 11 -13.86 4.99 2.87
CA GLU A 11 -14.02 5.33 1.45
C GLU A 11 -13.70 4.15 0.51
N GLY A 12 -13.08 3.08 1.02
CA GLY A 12 -12.62 1.94 0.22
C GLY A 12 -11.39 2.25 -0.64
N SER A 13 -10.72 3.38 -0.43
CA SER A 13 -9.51 3.76 -1.15
C SER A 13 -8.24 3.16 -0.54
N LEU A 14 -8.27 2.75 0.74
CA LEU A 14 -7.14 2.10 1.41
C LEU A 14 -7.48 0.66 1.84
N VAL A 15 -6.63 -0.29 1.43
CA VAL A 15 -6.74 -1.70 1.80
C VAL A 15 -5.43 -2.19 2.40
N VAL A 16 -5.51 -2.99 3.47
CA VAL A 16 -4.35 -3.65 4.08
C VAL A 16 -4.40 -5.15 3.80
N ILE A 17 -3.37 -5.64 3.13
CA ILE A 17 -3.16 -7.07 2.87
C ILE A 17 -2.11 -7.55 3.87
N ARG A 18 -2.39 -8.65 4.57
CA ARG A 18 -1.46 -9.28 5.52
C ARG A 18 -0.81 -10.53 4.92
N LYS A 19 0.38 -10.85 5.39
CA LYS A 19 1.12 -12.08 5.10
C LYS A 19 0.26 -13.35 5.30
N ASN A 20 0.64 -14.43 4.60
CA ASN A 20 -0.03 -15.74 4.50
C ASN A 20 -1.21 -15.85 3.53
N GLN A 21 -1.44 -14.85 2.66
CA GLN A 21 -2.38 -15.02 1.53
C GLN A 21 -1.72 -15.68 0.31
N PHE A 22 -0.41 -15.51 0.16
CA PHE A 22 0.37 -16.09 -0.92
C PHE A 22 1.27 -17.17 -0.32
N GLY A 23 1.36 -18.32 -0.99
CA GLY A 23 2.01 -19.54 -0.49
C GLY A 23 3.53 -19.41 -0.26
N PRO A 24 4.24 -20.51 -0.02
CA PRO A 24 5.66 -20.47 0.33
C PRO A 24 6.50 -19.77 -0.76
N VAL A 25 7.49 -19.00 -0.33
CA VAL A 25 8.49 -18.38 -1.23
C VAL A 25 9.24 -19.50 -1.96
N PRO A 26 9.28 -19.49 -3.31
CA PRO A 26 10.04 -20.49 -4.05
C PRO A 26 11.53 -20.47 -3.71
N GLU A 27 12.17 -21.64 -3.62
CA GLU A 27 13.59 -21.79 -3.22
C GLU A 27 14.56 -20.96 -4.07
N TRP A 28 14.25 -20.74 -5.35
CA TRP A 28 15.06 -19.94 -6.28
C TRP A 28 15.01 -18.43 -6.01
N ARG A 29 14.18 -17.97 -5.05
CA ARG A 29 14.16 -16.59 -4.54
C ARG A 29 14.52 -16.56 -3.05
N SER A 30 15.62 -17.20 -2.67
CA SER A 30 16.08 -17.31 -1.28
C SER A 30 16.32 -15.98 -0.56
N GLU A 31 16.60 -14.89 -1.30
CA GLU A 31 16.78 -13.54 -0.74
C GLU A 31 15.47 -12.75 -0.60
N PHE A 32 14.37 -13.25 -1.15
CA PHE A 32 13.08 -12.56 -1.08
C PHE A 32 12.47 -12.71 0.31
N VAL A 33 12.16 -11.56 0.93
CA VAL A 33 11.39 -11.49 2.17
C VAL A 33 10.01 -10.92 1.84
N GLU A 34 8.97 -11.74 2.00
CA GLU A 34 7.60 -11.27 1.84
C GLU A 34 7.26 -10.23 2.92
N PRO A 35 6.75 -9.04 2.55
CA PRO A 35 6.35 -8.03 3.53
C PRO A 35 5.23 -8.55 4.43
N GLU A 36 5.27 -8.18 5.71
CA GLU A 36 4.21 -8.55 6.64
C GLU A 36 2.86 -7.89 6.29
N PHE A 37 2.94 -6.65 5.76
CA PHE A 37 1.81 -5.84 5.35
C PHE A 37 2.06 -5.20 3.99
N ILE A 38 1.04 -5.20 3.15
CA ILE A 38 0.97 -4.38 1.94
C ILE A 38 -0.19 -3.40 2.12
N TRP A 39 0.13 -2.11 2.04
CA TRP A 39 -0.86 -1.02 2.09
C TRP A 39 -1.14 -0.58 0.65
N LEU A 40 -2.32 -0.93 0.15
CA LEU A 40 -2.75 -0.58 -1.20
C LEU A 40 -3.65 0.65 -1.14
N LEU A 41 -3.19 1.74 -1.76
CA LEU A 41 -3.95 2.99 -1.85
C LEU A 41 -4.39 3.22 -3.30
N GLY A 42 -5.70 3.18 -3.53
CA GLY A 42 -6.33 3.57 -4.78
C GLY A 42 -6.35 5.08 -4.94
N THR A 43 -6.01 5.57 -6.13
CA THR A 43 -6.05 7.00 -6.45
C THR A 43 -6.80 7.26 -7.75
N ASN A 44 -7.50 8.39 -7.83
CA ASN A 44 -8.13 8.84 -9.08
C ASN A 44 -7.17 9.78 -9.81
N HIS A 45 -6.32 9.22 -10.67
CA HIS A 45 -5.33 9.95 -11.49
C HIS A 45 -4.42 10.89 -10.67
N VAL A 46 -3.67 11.75 -11.38
CA VAL A 46 -2.84 12.81 -10.79
C VAL A 46 -3.75 13.96 -10.35
N SER A 47 -4.23 13.89 -9.11
CA SER A 47 -5.00 14.96 -8.47
C SER A 47 -4.30 15.46 -7.20
N LYS A 48 -4.61 16.70 -6.78
CA LYS A 48 -4.08 17.25 -5.52
C LYS A 48 -4.53 16.40 -4.31
N LYS A 49 -5.76 15.88 -4.31
CA LYS A 49 -6.26 15.00 -3.25
C LYS A 49 -5.46 13.70 -3.22
N SER A 50 -5.26 13.05 -4.36
CA SER A 50 -4.43 11.84 -4.48
C SER A 50 -3.03 12.05 -3.88
N ALA A 51 -2.39 13.17 -4.20
CA ALA A 51 -1.06 13.49 -3.69
C ALA A 51 -1.03 13.67 -2.16
N LEU A 52 -2.03 14.36 -1.59
CA LEU A 52 -2.15 14.56 -0.14
C LEU A 52 -2.46 13.25 0.60
N ASP A 53 -3.32 12.41 0.04
CA ASP A 53 -3.65 11.10 0.62
C ASP A 53 -2.42 10.17 0.59
N VAL A 54 -1.66 10.15 -0.51
CA VAL A 54 -0.38 9.42 -0.61
C VAL A 54 0.62 9.93 0.43
N GLU A 55 0.81 11.26 0.53
CA GLU A 55 1.73 11.85 1.49
C GLU A 55 1.38 11.45 2.93
N ARG A 56 0.09 11.51 3.27
CA ARG A 56 -0.42 11.12 4.59
C ARG A 56 -0.12 9.66 4.89
N VAL A 57 -0.44 8.74 3.97
CA VAL A 57 -0.19 7.31 4.16
C VAL A 57 1.30 7.02 4.32
N VAL A 58 2.17 7.59 3.47
CA VAL A 58 3.62 7.36 3.56
C VAL A 58 4.21 7.86 4.88
N LYS A 59 3.79 9.04 5.34
CA LYS A 59 4.27 9.60 6.62
C LYS A 59 3.85 8.76 7.82
N VAL A 60 2.64 8.22 7.79
CA VAL A 60 2.04 7.44 8.88
C VAL A 60 2.60 6.02 8.91
N VAL A 61 2.57 5.32 7.78
CA VAL A 61 2.95 3.92 7.66
C VAL A 61 4.46 3.74 7.66
N ARG A 62 5.21 4.72 7.14
CA ARG A 62 6.66 4.68 6.96
C ARG A 62 7.12 3.36 6.30
N PRO A 63 6.61 3.02 5.11
CA PRO A 63 6.89 1.73 4.49
C PRO A 63 8.36 1.62 4.07
N ASP A 64 8.91 0.41 4.11
CA ASP A 64 10.27 0.14 3.62
C ASP A 64 10.42 0.37 2.12
N ASN A 65 9.33 0.12 1.37
CA ASN A 65 9.30 0.24 -0.09
C ASN A 65 8.01 0.94 -0.53
N VAL A 66 8.10 1.76 -1.57
CA VAL A 66 6.94 2.37 -2.23
C VAL A 66 6.91 1.90 -3.67
N VAL A 67 5.78 1.31 -4.07
CA VAL A 67 5.53 0.88 -5.45
C VAL A 67 4.42 1.76 -6.02
N VAL A 68 4.64 2.28 -7.23
CA VAL A 68 3.68 3.14 -7.93
C VAL A 68 3.27 2.44 -9.22
N GLU A 69 1.97 2.23 -9.39
CA GLU A 69 1.38 1.82 -10.66
C GLU A 69 0.89 3.07 -11.40
N LEU A 70 1.24 3.20 -12.68
CA LEU A 70 0.80 4.31 -13.53
C LEU A 70 -0.16 3.77 -14.58
N CYS A 71 -1.38 4.30 -14.61
CA CYS A 71 -2.33 3.97 -15.66
C CYS A 71 -1.81 4.48 -17.03
N ARG A 72 -2.09 3.74 -18.11
CA ARG A 72 -1.91 4.27 -19.48
C ARG A 72 -2.94 5.37 -19.70
N SER A 73 -2.45 6.56 -20.05
CA SER A 73 -3.25 7.73 -20.45
C SER A 73 -4.11 7.45 -21.66
#